data_AF-A0A351Y6Q4-F1
#
_entry.id   AF-A0A351Y6Q4-F1
#
_cell.length_a   1.000
_cell.length_b   1.000
_cell.length_c   1.000
_cell.angle_alpha   90.00
_cell.angle_beta   90.00
_cell.angle_gamma   90.00
#
_symmetry.space_group_name_H-M   'P 1'
#
loop_
_entity.id
_entity.type
_entity.pdbx_description
1 polymer ?
#
loop_
_entity_poly.entity_id
_entity_poly.type
_entity_poly.pdbx_seq_one_letter_code
_entity_poly.pdbx_strand_id
1 'polypeptide(L)'
;MRDVEIINTELIFADLEVIDRILPNLAKKTKVGKGSKEEVRIVEILMEIQTALLQGKIAHNIKARLSKDDQKLIKSYNFLTTKPIVYAINIGQDDIPRAHEIANEFMIKLESPVCIVCAKLESEMMDMSNEDKDEFIRELLDMDKVTHIPTLDDLIKLGFEKVGLMYYFTTGEIETRSWTTPIGSTAPQAAGAIHTDFEK
;
A
#
# COMPACT_ATOMS: atom_id res chain seq x y z
N MET A 1 8.91 16.14 5.17
CA MET A 1 7.78 16.70 4.41
C MET A 1 8.17 17.07 2.98
N ARG A 2 9.23 17.87 2.77
CA ARG A 2 9.70 18.24 1.42
C ARG A 2 9.89 17.04 0.48
N ASP A 3 10.55 15.98 0.94
CA ASP A 3 10.80 14.79 0.09
C ASP A 3 9.49 14.09 -0.32
N VAL A 4 8.52 14.01 0.60
CA VAL A 4 7.19 13.46 0.31
C VAL A 4 6.46 14.29 -0.74
N GLU A 5 6.51 15.62 -0.61
CA GLU A 5 5.89 16.53 -1.57
C GLU A 5 6.53 16.39 -2.96
N ILE A 6 7.87 16.26 -3.03
CA ILE A 6 8.59 16.05 -4.28
C ILE A 6 8.14 14.75 -4.94
N ILE A 7 8.19 13.63 -4.22
CA ILE A 7 7.77 12.33 -4.75
C ILE A 7 6.31 12.37 -5.20
N ASN A 8 5.40 12.88 -4.37
CA ASN A 8 3.98 12.95 -4.74
C ASN A 8 3.77 13.82 -5.98
N THR A 9 4.48 14.93 -6.09
CA THR A 9 4.41 15.82 -7.25
C THR A 9 4.89 15.12 -8.53
N GLU A 10 6.00 14.37 -8.47
CA GLU A 10 6.50 13.58 -9.60
C GLU A 10 5.51 12.50 -10.04
N LEU A 11 4.92 11.76 -9.09
CA LEU A 11 3.89 10.75 -9.38
C LEU A 11 2.64 11.38 -10.01
N ILE A 12 2.22 12.54 -9.49
CA ILE A 12 1.09 13.31 -10.01
C ILE A 12 1.35 13.74 -11.44
N PHE A 13 2.53 14.26 -11.75
CA PHE A 13 2.87 14.68 -13.11
C PHE A 13 2.89 13.50 -14.09
N ALA A 14 3.46 12.36 -13.69
CA ALA A 14 3.47 11.16 -14.54
C ALA A 14 2.04 10.70 -14.90
N ASP A 15 1.12 10.72 -13.94
CA ASP A 15 -0.28 10.35 -14.19
C ASP A 15 -1.02 11.42 -15.01
N LEU A 16 -0.76 12.71 -14.77
CA LEU A 16 -1.34 13.81 -15.57
C LEU A 16 -0.92 13.73 -17.03
N GLU A 17 0.34 13.42 -17.34
CA GLU A 17 0.82 13.24 -18.72
C GLU A 17 0.03 12.15 -19.46
N VAL A 18 -0.27 11.04 -18.76
CA VAL A 18 -1.07 9.95 -19.33
C VAL A 18 -2.50 10.41 -19.57
N ILE A 19 -3.11 11.12 -18.61
CA ILE A 19 -4.48 11.62 -18.73
C ILE A 19 -4.59 12.65 -19.85
N ASP A 20 -3.70 13.63 -19.91
CA ASP A 20 -3.73 14.72 -20.90
C ASP A 20 -3.56 14.22 -22.33
N ARG A 21 -2.87 13.08 -22.52
CA ARG A 21 -2.77 12.42 -23.82
C ARG A 21 -4.06 11.72 -24.24
N ILE A 22 -4.79 11.11 -23.31
CA ILE A 22 -5.91 10.19 -23.59
C ILE A 22 -7.26 10.89 -23.52
N LEU A 23 -7.46 11.70 -22.47
CA LEU A 23 -8.75 12.30 -22.12
C LEU A 23 -9.32 13.21 -23.21
N PRO A 24 -8.56 14.09 -23.90
CA PRO A 24 -9.16 15.00 -24.90
C PRO A 24 -9.82 14.27 -26.07
N ASN A 25 -9.16 13.23 -26.59
CA ASN A 25 -9.67 12.44 -27.70
C ASN A 25 -10.89 11.60 -27.29
N LEU A 26 -10.81 10.96 -26.11
CA LEU A 26 -11.89 10.15 -25.58
C LEU A 26 -13.13 11.00 -25.24
N ALA A 27 -12.94 12.14 -24.58
CA ALA A 27 -14.01 13.08 -24.25
C ALA A 27 -14.67 13.67 -25.50
N LYS A 28 -13.90 13.98 -26.56
CA LYS A 28 -14.47 14.43 -27.83
C LYS A 28 -15.31 13.32 -28.47
N LYS A 29 -14.82 12.07 -28.49
CA LYS A 29 -15.53 10.91 -29.05
C LYS A 29 -16.85 10.64 -28.33
N THR A 30 -16.86 10.67 -27.00
CA THR A 30 -18.06 10.44 -26.19
C THR A 30 -19.08 11.58 -26.33
N LYS A 31 -18.62 12.84 -26.36
CA LYS A 31 -19.49 14.03 -26.51
C LYS A 31 -20.26 14.05 -27.83
N VAL A 32 -19.69 13.55 -28.92
CA VAL A 32 -20.37 13.46 -30.23
C VAL A 32 -21.23 12.19 -30.38
N GLY A 33 -21.47 11.45 -29.29
CA GLY A 33 -22.34 10.27 -29.27
C GLY A 33 -21.74 9.02 -29.94
N LYS A 34 -20.43 9.02 -30.24
CA LYS A 34 -19.73 7.88 -30.86
C LYS A 34 -19.01 6.98 -29.85
N GLY A 35 -19.09 7.30 -28.56
CA GLY A 35 -18.47 6.53 -27.49
C GLY A 35 -19.40 5.44 -26.96
N SER A 36 -18.83 4.32 -26.52
CA SER A 36 -19.56 3.31 -25.75
C SER A 36 -19.94 3.83 -24.36
N LYS A 37 -20.85 3.15 -23.66
CA LYS A 37 -21.18 3.47 -22.25
C LYS A 37 -19.96 3.40 -21.34
N GLU A 38 -19.07 2.43 -21.57
CA GLU A 38 -17.82 2.27 -20.83
C GLU A 38 -16.87 3.43 -21.09
N GLU A 39 -16.75 3.90 -22.34
CA GLU A 39 -15.90 5.05 -22.68
C GLU A 39 -16.41 6.35 -22.03
N VAL A 40 -17.73 6.54 -21.95
CA VAL A 40 -18.34 7.66 -21.21
C VAL A 40 -17.94 7.58 -19.74
N ARG A 41 -18.06 6.38 -19.13
CA ARG A 41 -17.71 6.17 -17.73
C ARG A 41 -16.21 6.39 -17.45
N ILE A 42 -15.34 5.95 -18.34
CA ILE A 42 -13.90 6.21 -18.26
C ILE A 42 -13.63 7.71 -18.26
N VAL A 43 -14.26 8.48 -19.15
CA VAL A 43 -14.10 9.95 -19.20
C VAL A 43 -14.49 10.59 -17.87
N GLU A 44 -15.62 10.19 -17.27
CA GLU A 44 -16.05 10.70 -15.96
C GLU A 44 -14.98 10.44 -14.88
N ILE A 45 -14.49 9.20 -14.80
CA ILE A 45 -13.47 8.82 -13.81
C ILE A 45 -12.16 9.56 -14.06
N LEU A 46 -11.71 9.67 -15.31
CA LEU A 46 -10.47 10.36 -15.65
C LEU A 46 -10.55 11.87 -15.36
N MET A 47 -11.69 12.51 -15.58
CA MET A 47 -11.90 13.92 -15.21
C MET A 47 -11.86 14.12 -13.68
N GLU A 48 -12.44 13.19 -12.93
CA GLU A 48 -12.41 13.20 -11.47
C GLU A 48 -10.97 13.04 -10.94
N ILE A 49 -10.21 12.10 -11.52
CA ILE A 49 -8.79 11.91 -11.21
C ILE A 49 -7.97 13.15 -11.57
N GLN A 50 -8.12 13.68 -12.79
CA GLN A 50 -7.41 14.87 -13.25
C GLN A 50 -7.63 16.06 -12.31
N THR A 51 -8.88 16.27 -11.88
CA THR A 51 -9.24 17.36 -10.96
C THR A 51 -8.49 17.25 -9.63
N ALA A 52 -8.38 16.04 -9.05
CA ALA A 52 -7.65 15.85 -7.80
C ALA A 52 -6.14 16.02 -7.98
N LEU A 53 -5.58 15.48 -9.07
CA LEU A 53 -4.16 15.61 -9.39
C LEU A 53 -3.75 17.08 -9.57
N LEU A 54 -4.57 17.89 -10.25
CA LEU A 54 -4.34 19.33 -10.39
C LEU A 54 -4.43 20.10 -9.06
N GLN A 55 -5.09 19.54 -8.06
CA GLN A 55 -5.13 20.08 -6.69
C GLN A 55 -3.97 19.57 -5.81
N GLY A 56 -3.02 18.82 -6.38
CA GLY A 56 -1.90 18.22 -5.64
C GLY A 56 -2.30 16.98 -4.84
N LYS A 57 -3.48 16.39 -5.10
CA LYS A 57 -4.00 15.23 -4.35
C LYS A 57 -3.85 13.95 -5.18
N ILE A 58 -3.27 12.92 -4.57
CA ILE A 58 -3.15 11.60 -5.17
C ILE A 58 -4.52 10.92 -5.37
N ALA A 59 -4.63 10.09 -6.41
CA ALA A 59 -5.90 9.50 -6.84
C ALA A 59 -6.33 8.22 -6.08
N HIS A 60 -5.56 7.78 -5.07
CA HIS A 60 -5.83 6.54 -4.33
C HIS A 60 -7.24 6.50 -3.73
N ASN A 61 -7.65 7.57 -3.06
CA ASN A 61 -8.98 7.69 -2.44
C ASN A 61 -10.12 7.75 -3.46
N ILE A 62 -9.82 8.14 -4.70
CA ILE A 62 -10.78 8.10 -5.82
C ILE A 62 -10.99 6.67 -6.25
N LYS A 63 -9.92 5.93 -6.52
CA LYS A 63 -10.03 4.52 -6.89
C LYS A 63 -10.74 3.69 -5.81
N ALA A 64 -10.48 3.96 -4.53
CA ALA A 64 -11.11 3.25 -3.41
C ALA A 64 -12.64 3.41 -3.35
N ARG A 65 -13.20 4.54 -3.81
CA ARG A 65 -14.67 4.76 -3.87
C ARG A 65 -15.34 4.17 -5.11
N LEU A 66 -14.57 3.76 -6.12
CA LEU A 66 -15.10 3.21 -7.36
C LEU A 66 -15.63 1.79 -7.16
N SER A 67 -16.68 1.45 -7.89
CA SER A 67 -17.17 0.06 -7.99
C SER A 67 -16.11 -0.87 -8.59
N LYS A 68 -16.20 -2.18 -8.35
CA LYS A 68 -15.25 -3.16 -8.92
C LYS A 68 -15.20 -3.09 -10.45
N ASP A 69 -16.32 -2.82 -11.11
CA ASP A 69 -16.38 -2.71 -12.56
C ASP A 69 -15.74 -1.41 -13.05
N ASP A 70 -15.99 -0.28 -12.38
CA ASP A 70 -15.31 0.99 -12.67
C ASP A 70 -13.79 0.89 -12.49
N GLN A 71 -13.32 0.20 -11.44
CA GLN A 71 -11.89 -0.04 -11.23
C GLN A 71 -11.27 -0.85 -12.37
N LYS A 72 -12.00 -1.81 -12.97
CA LYS A 72 -11.52 -2.57 -14.12
C LYS A 72 -11.34 -1.68 -15.35
N LEU A 73 -12.23 -0.72 -15.56
CA LEU A 73 -12.17 0.19 -16.72
C LEU A 73 -10.87 1.01 -16.76
N ILE A 74 -10.36 1.42 -15.59
CA ILE A 74 -9.13 2.22 -15.51
C ILE A 74 -7.87 1.41 -15.18
N LYS A 75 -8.00 0.09 -14.97
CA LYS A 75 -6.88 -0.76 -14.53
C LYS A 75 -5.72 -0.77 -15.55
N SER A 76 -6.03 -0.73 -16.84
CA SER A 76 -5.05 -0.79 -17.93
C SER A 76 -4.16 0.45 -18.02
N TYR A 77 -4.59 1.60 -17.49
CA TYR A 77 -3.78 2.83 -17.48
C TYR A 77 -2.65 2.79 -16.45
N ASN A 78 -2.71 1.90 -15.46
CA ASN A 78 -1.69 1.67 -14.44
C ASN A 78 -1.20 2.95 -13.71
N PHE A 79 -2.12 3.88 -13.45
CA PHE A 79 -1.83 5.12 -12.73
C PHE A 79 -1.12 4.88 -11.40
N LEU A 80 -0.02 5.60 -11.18
CA LEU A 80 0.84 5.47 -10.01
C LEU A 80 0.14 5.95 -8.74
N THR A 81 -0.52 7.10 -8.82
CA THR A 81 -1.19 7.76 -7.69
C THR A 81 -2.46 7.04 -7.23
N THR A 82 -2.95 6.07 -7.99
CA THR A 82 -4.09 5.22 -7.59
C THR A 82 -3.68 4.04 -6.72
N LYS A 83 -2.38 3.70 -6.67
CA LYS A 83 -1.85 2.61 -5.86
C LYS A 83 -1.89 3.01 -4.37
N PRO A 84 -2.08 2.04 -3.45
CA PRO A 84 -1.95 2.33 -2.02
C PRO A 84 -0.54 2.82 -1.70
N ILE A 85 -0.43 3.79 -0.80
CA ILE A 85 0.82 4.35 -0.31
C ILE A 85 0.90 4.10 1.19
N VAL A 86 2.09 3.75 1.65
CA VAL A 86 2.47 3.69 3.06
C VAL A 86 3.75 4.47 3.24
N TYR A 87 3.89 5.16 4.37
CA TYR A 87 5.10 5.90 4.70
C TYR A 87 5.87 5.16 5.79
N ALA A 88 7.09 4.72 5.48
CA ALA A 88 8.03 4.23 6.47
C ALA A 88 8.85 5.42 7.00
N ILE A 89 8.64 5.80 8.25
CA ILE A 89 9.37 6.88 8.90
C ILE A 89 10.53 6.26 9.66
N ASN A 90 11.73 6.45 9.13
CA ASN A 90 12.96 5.97 9.75
C ASN A 90 13.37 6.90 10.89
N ILE A 91 13.47 6.36 12.11
CA ILE A 91 13.86 7.09 13.32
C ILE A 91 15.18 6.56 13.89
N GLY A 92 15.82 7.36 14.75
CA GLY A 92 16.96 6.91 15.55
C GLY A 92 16.52 6.02 16.72
N GLN A 93 17.46 5.27 17.31
CA GLN A 93 17.19 4.44 18.49
C GLN A 93 16.70 5.28 19.67
N ASP A 94 17.28 6.47 19.87
CA ASP A 94 16.89 7.40 20.95
C ASP A 94 15.42 7.87 20.85
N ASP A 95 14.79 7.76 19.68
CA ASP A 95 13.40 8.15 19.44
C ASP A 95 12.41 6.99 19.62
N ILE A 96 12.88 5.76 19.87
CA ILE A 96 12.02 4.56 20.06
C ILE A 96 10.96 4.77 21.16
N PRO A 97 11.29 5.34 22.34
CA PRO A 97 10.29 5.66 23.36
C PRO A 97 9.15 6.56 22.88
N ARG A 98 9.39 7.36 21.83
CA ARG A 98 8.43 8.30 21.25
C ARG A 98 7.85 7.82 19.91
N ALA A 99 8.14 6.60 19.48
CA ALA A 99 7.73 6.07 18.18
C ALA A 99 6.22 6.23 17.94
N HIS A 100 5.38 5.94 18.93
CA HIS A 100 3.93 6.08 18.81
C HIS A 100 3.47 7.55 18.63
N GLU A 101 4.11 8.50 19.31
CA GLU A 101 3.82 9.93 19.14
C GLU A 101 4.19 10.41 17.74
N ILE A 102 5.40 10.04 17.29
CA ILE A 102 5.92 10.36 15.96
C ILE A 102 5.01 9.78 14.88
N ALA A 103 4.59 8.52 15.03
CA ALA A 103 3.67 7.86 14.10
C ALA A 103 2.37 8.66 13.97
N ASN A 104 1.75 9.04 15.08
CA ASN A 104 0.50 9.80 15.09
C ASN A 104 0.66 11.19 14.47
N GLU A 105 1.75 11.88 14.76
CA GLU A 105 2.07 13.18 14.16
C GLU A 105 2.16 13.09 12.64
N PHE A 106 2.89 12.10 12.13
CA PHE A 106 3.04 11.91 10.68
C PHE A 106 1.77 11.38 10.01
N MET A 107 0.98 10.53 10.66
CA MET A 107 -0.31 10.08 10.11
C MET A 107 -1.27 11.25 9.89
N ILE A 108 -1.31 12.21 10.82
CA ILE A 108 -2.13 13.42 10.68
C ILE A 108 -1.60 14.30 9.55
N LYS A 109 -0.28 14.51 9.48
CA LYS A 109 0.34 15.37 8.46
C LYS A 109 0.25 14.81 7.04
N LEU A 110 0.33 13.50 6.90
CA LEU A 110 0.39 12.80 5.61
C LEU A 110 -0.97 12.27 5.14
N GLU A 111 -1.97 12.26 6.02
CA GLU A 111 -3.30 11.69 5.77
C GLU A 111 -3.22 10.26 5.20
N SER A 112 -2.25 9.49 5.68
CA SER A 112 -1.85 8.21 5.11
C SER A 112 -1.28 7.29 6.18
N PRO A 113 -1.37 5.95 6.00
CA PRO A 113 -0.78 5.00 6.94
C PRO A 113 0.73 5.20 7.07
N VAL A 114 1.21 5.25 8.31
CA VAL A 114 2.61 5.39 8.66
C VAL A 114 3.06 4.18 9.46
N CYS A 115 4.26 3.70 9.17
CA CYS A 115 4.98 2.73 9.98
C CYS A 115 6.29 3.37 10.44
N ILE A 116 6.61 3.25 11.72
CA ILE A 116 7.92 3.64 12.23
C ILE A 116 8.87 2.47 12.00
N VAL A 117 10.09 2.78 11.55
CA VAL A 117 11.17 1.79 11.42
C VAL A 117 12.44 2.37 12.03
N CYS A 118 13.31 1.51 12.56
CA CYS A 118 14.67 1.89 12.90
C CYS A 118 15.64 1.07 12.05
N ALA A 119 15.97 1.58 10.85
CA ALA A 119 16.80 0.85 9.89
C ALA A 119 18.20 0.55 10.44
N LYS A 120 18.72 1.39 11.35
CA LYS A 120 20.02 1.15 12.00
C LYS A 120 19.97 -0.05 12.93
N LEU A 121 18.92 -0.15 13.74
CA LEU A 121 18.70 -1.25 14.65
C LEU A 121 18.47 -2.57 13.90
N GLU A 122 17.64 -2.52 12.85
CA GLU A 122 17.43 -3.67 11.94
C GLU A 122 18.73 -4.18 11.33
N SER A 123 19.61 -3.27 10.89
CA SER A 123 20.91 -3.64 10.35
C SER A 123 21.83 -4.29 11.39
N GLU A 124 21.73 -3.93 12.66
CA GLU A 124 22.52 -4.54 13.74
C GLU A 124 22.00 -5.94 14.07
N MET A 125 20.68 -6.12 14.05
CA MET A 125 20.04 -7.41 14.29
C MET A 125 20.20 -8.37 13.11
N MET A 126 20.54 -7.91 11.91
CA MET A 126 20.57 -8.75 10.71
C MET A 126 21.56 -9.93 10.84
N ASP A 127 22.72 -9.69 11.45
CA ASP A 127 23.82 -10.66 11.59
C ASP A 127 23.74 -11.52 12.86
N MET A 128 22.76 -11.26 13.73
CA MET A 128 22.57 -12.00 14.99
C MET A 128 21.87 -13.34 14.76
N SER A 129 22.09 -14.32 15.66
CA SER A 129 21.26 -15.52 15.71
C SER A 129 19.85 -15.18 16.21
N ASN A 130 18.88 -16.08 16.05
CA ASN A 130 17.52 -15.79 16.52
C ASN A 130 17.47 -15.64 18.04
N GLU A 131 18.22 -16.48 18.76
CA GLU A 131 18.34 -16.39 20.22
C GLU A 131 18.94 -15.04 20.66
N ASP A 132 20.02 -14.60 20.01
CA ASP A 132 20.68 -13.32 20.32
C ASP A 132 19.77 -12.13 20.00
N LYS A 133 18.99 -12.19 18.91
CA LYS A 133 18.01 -11.15 18.56
C LYS A 133 16.93 -11.02 19.63
N ASP A 134 16.40 -12.16 20.10
CA ASP A 134 15.35 -12.18 21.11
C ASP A 134 15.85 -11.61 22.45
N GLU A 135 17.09 -11.94 22.85
CA GLU A 135 17.70 -11.37 24.05
C GLU A 135 17.94 -9.86 23.89
N PHE A 136 18.53 -9.44 22.76
CA PHE A 136 18.80 -8.05 22.47
C PHE A 136 17.52 -7.19 22.45
N ILE A 137 16.44 -7.68 21.83
CA ILE A 137 15.14 -6.97 21.84
C ILE A 137 14.62 -6.85 23.27
N ARG A 138 14.69 -7.91 24.10
CA ARG A 138 14.24 -7.86 25.49
C ARG A 138 15.00 -6.82 26.31
N GLU A 139 16.32 -6.76 26.15
CA GLU A 139 17.15 -5.77 26.84
C GLU A 139 16.76 -4.34 26.44
N LEU A 140 16.53 -4.08 25.15
CA LEU A 140 16.10 -2.77 24.67
C LEU A 140 14.71 -2.39 25.20
N LEU A 141 13.76 -3.32 25.19
CA LEU A 141 12.42 -3.10 25.74
C LEU A 141 12.49 -2.68 27.22
N ASP A 142 13.30 -3.37 28.02
CA ASP A 142 13.47 -3.09 29.45
C ASP A 142 14.19 -1.76 29.69
N MET A 143 15.23 -1.46 28.90
CA MET A 143 16.01 -0.23 29.00
C MET A 143 15.17 1.01 28.67
N ASP A 144 14.46 0.96 27.54
CA ASP A 144 13.65 2.07 27.02
C ASP A 144 12.26 2.15 27.68
N LYS A 145 11.89 1.12 28.45
CA LYS A 145 10.58 0.96 29.11
C LYS A 145 9.42 1.03 28.12
N VAL A 146 9.62 0.40 26.97
CA VAL A 146 8.62 0.29 25.91
C VAL A 146 8.14 -1.15 25.79
N THR A 147 6.96 -1.34 25.19
CA THR A 147 6.37 -2.68 25.01
C THR A 147 6.63 -3.26 23.62
N HIS A 148 7.20 -2.47 22.71
CA HIS A 148 7.43 -2.85 21.32
C HIS A 148 8.59 -2.05 20.73
N ILE A 149 9.47 -2.74 20.00
CA ILE A 149 10.52 -2.11 19.18
C ILE A 149 10.01 -2.08 17.74
N PRO A 150 9.97 -0.91 17.06
CA PRO A 150 9.57 -0.84 15.67
C PRO A 150 10.54 -1.61 14.77
N THR A 151 10.02 -2.58 14.02
CA THR A 151 10.82 -3.48 13.18
C THR A 151 10.38 -3.47 11.71
N LEU A 152 11.19 -4.08 10.84
CA LEU A 152 10.82 -4.30 9.45
C LEU A 152 9.57 -5.17 9.32
N ASP A 153 9.32 -6.08 10.26
CA ASP A 153 8.11 -6.91 10.30
C ASP A 153 6.84 -6.07 10.42
N ASP A 154 6.87 -4.93 11.11
CA ASP A 154 5.72 -4.03 11.20
C ASP A 154 5.40 -3.39 9.84
N LEU A 155 6.45 -3.03 9.08
CA LEU A 155 6.30 -2.51 7.73
C LEU A 155 5.79 -3.59 6.77
N ILE A 156 6.27 -4.83 6.90
CA ILE A 156 5.80 -5.98 6.12
C ILE A 156 4.32 -6.23 6.39
N LYS A 157 3.91 -6.29 7.66
CA LYS A 157 2.50 -6.45 8.06
C LYS A 157 1.62 -5.35 7.47
N LEU A 158 2.03 -4.08 7.64
CA LEU A 158 1.30 -2.95 7.08
C LEU A 158 1.21 -3.04 5.55
N GLY A 159 2.32 -3.35 4.88
CA GLY A 159 2.36 -3.51 3.42
C GLY A 159 1.38 -4.59 2.94
N PHE A 160 1.41 -5.76 3.60
CA PHE A 160 0.57 -6.91 3.30
C PHE A 160 -0.93 -6.59 3.44
N GLU A 161 -1.31 -5.88 4.50
CA GLU A 161 -2.67 -5.38 4.69
C GLU A 161 -3.08 -4.39 3.60
N LYS A 162 -2.19 -3.46 3.23
CA LYS A 162 -2.50 -2.39 2.28
C LYS A 162 -2.62 -2.85 0.83
N VAL A 163 -1.97 -3.95 0.47
CA VAL A 163 -2.21 -4.63 -0.81
C VAL A 163 -3.41 -5.59 -0.77
N GLY A 164 -4.11 -5.68 0.37
CA GLY A 164 -5.34 -6.44 0.53
C GLY A 164 -5.10 -7.95 0.55
N LEU A 165 -4.01 -8.40 1.15
CA LEU A 165 -3.67 -9.81 1.29
C LEU A 165 -3.94 -10.31 2.72
N MET A 166 -4.28 -11.58 2.82
CA MET A 166 -4.33 -12.37 4.05
C MET A 166 -3.53 -13.66 3.86
N TYR A 167 -3.29 -14.39 4.94
CA TYR A 167 -2.67 -15.71 4.87
C TYR A 167 -3.44 -16.73 5.71
N TYR A 168 -3.33 -17.99 5.32
CA TYR A 168 -3.83 -19.14 6.09
C TYR A 168 -2.78 -20.24 6.12
N PHE A 169 -2.92 -21.18 7.05
CA PHE A 169 -1.96 -22.25 7.24
C PHE A 169 -2.51 -23.59 6.81
N THR A 170 -1.63 -24.42 6.23
CA THR A 170 -1.79 -25.87 6.21
C THR A 170 -0.76 -26.44 7.16
N THR A 171 -1.18 -27.31 8.07
CA THR A 171 -0.30 -28.00 9.02
C THR A 171 -0.54 -29.49 8.95
N GLY A 172 0.54 -30.27 9.02
CA GLY A 172 0.54 -31.73 9.07
C GLY A 172 1.87 -32.22 9.61
N GLU A 173 2.06 -33.54 9.67
CA GLU A 173 3.28 -34.15 10.23
C GLU A 173 4.56 -33.75 9.47
N ILE A 174 4.44 -33.53 8.15
CA ILE A 174 5.58 -33.25 7.27
C ILE A 174 5.91 -31.76 7.22
N GLU A 175 4.89 -30.89 7.19
CA GLU A 175 5.08 -29.47 6.92
C GLU A 175 4.01 -28.63 7.61
N THR A 176 4.41 -27.45 8.09
CA THR A 176 3.51 -26.34 8.38
C THR A 176 3.88 -25.18 7.47
N ARG A 177 2.93 -24.73 6.65
CA ARG A 177 3.15 -23.71 5.62
C ARG A 177 2.06 -22.65 5.65
N SER A 178 2.49 -21.40 5.41
CA SER A 178 1.61 -20.25 5.18
C SER A 178 1.35 -20.05 3.68
N TRP A 179 0.10 -19.79 3.33
CA TRP A 179 -0.36 -19.53 1.96
C TRP A 179 -1.00 -18.15 1.89
N THR A 180 -0.56 -17.34 0.93
CA THR A 180 -1.06 -15.97 0.72
C THR A 180 -2.24 -15.96 -0.25
N THR A 181 -3.29 -15.22 0.09
CA THR A 181 -4.48 -15.04 -0.76
C THR A 181 -5.10 -13.65 -0.54
N PRO A 182 -5.84 -13.07 -1.49
CA PRO A 182 -6.57 -11.82 -1.27
C PRO A 182 -7.57 -11.90 -0.10
N ILE A 183 -7.74 -10.79 0.60
CA ILE A 183 -8.78 -10.65 1.62
C ILE A 183 -10.15 -10.86 0.97
N GLY A 184 -10.97 -11.72 1.59
CA GLY A 184 -12.31 -12.05 1.09
C GLY A 184 -12.35 -13.14 0.02
N SER A 185 -11.24 -13.80 -0.28
CA SER A 185 -11.22 -15.02 -1.09
C SER A 185 -12.13 -16.10 -0.49
N THR A 186 -12.91 -16.77 -1.33
CA THR A 186 -13.68 -17.96 -0.93
C THR A 186 -12.75 -19.15 -0.68
N ALA A 187 -13.25 -20.21 -0.04
CA ALA A 187 -12.46 -21.41 0.19
C ALA A 187 -11.86 -22.02 -1.10
N PRO A 188 -12.60 -22.15 -2.23
CA PRO A 188 -12.00 -22.60 -3.50
C PRO A 188 -10.89 -21.67 -4.01
N GLN A 189 -11.10 -20.35 -3.96
CA GLN A 189 -10.08 -19.36 -4.38
C GLN A 189 -8.82 -19.42 -3.50
N ALA A 190 -8.99 -19.61 -2.20
CA ALA A 190 -7.89 -19.80 -1.28
C ALA A 190 -7.15 -21.12 -1.58
N ALA A 191 -7.87 -22.21 -1.81
CA ALA A 191 -7.28 -23.51 -2.15
C ALA A 191 -6.51 -23.50 -3.49
N GLY A 192 -6.90 -22.62 -4.42
CA GLY A 192 -6.15 -22.32 -5.64
C GLY A 192 -4.70 -21.89 -5.38
N ALA A 193 -4.41 -21.28 -4.23
CA ALA A 193 -3.04 -20.93 -3.82
C ALA A 193 -2.17 -22.15 -3.54
N ILE A 194 -2.77 -23.29 -3.13
CA ILE A 194 -2.07 -24.58 -2.96
C ILE A 194 -1.86 -25.26 -4.31
N HIS A 195 -2.94 -25.37 -5.08
CA HIS A 195 -2.92 -25.97 -6.41
C HIS A 195 -4.13 -25.51 -7.22
N THR A 196 -3.93 -25.15 -8.49
CA THR A 196 -4.97 -24.58 -9.37
C THR A 196 -6.17 -25.50 -9.60
N ASP A 197 -6.00 -26.82 -9.41
CA ASP A 197 -7.11 -27.77 -9.53
C ASP A 197 -8.13 -27.70 -8.39
N PHE A 198 -7.79 -27.11 -7.24
CA PHE A 198 -8.71 -26.96 -6.12
C PHE A 198 -9.67 -25.77 -6.24
N GLU A 199 -9.44 -24.87 -7.20
CA GLU A 199 -10.26 -23.66 -7.39
C GLU A 199 -11.55 -23.90 -8.21
N LYS A 200 -11.69 -25.09 -8.81
CA LYS A 200 -12.82 -25.45 -9.69
C LYS A 200 -14.17 -25.54 -8.99
#